data_AF-A0A8H5QMN9-F1
#
_entry.id   AF-A0A8H5QMN9-F1
#
_cell.length_a   1.000
_cell.length_b   1.000
_cell.length_c   1.000
_cell.angle_alpha   90.00
_cell.angle_beta   90.00
_cell.angle_gamma   90.00
#
_symmetry.space_group_name_H-M   'P 1'
#
loop_
_entity.id
_entity.type
_entity.pdbx_description
1 polymer ?
#
loop_
_entity_poly.entity_id
_entity_poly.type
_entity_poly.pdbx_seq_one_letter_code
_entity_poly.pdbx_strand_id
1 'polypeptide(L)'
;MSYIASARRRRPQEFFLPNGKKIIASLPEDLESLREEHGKRNDVQVEVVIHGSPEHCDYLRETRDHHESRRAHFRQRHGPAFDEWEDMQSQLDIVNGHLERLSTNTSALNANFDKFGYGAELRTYDDDDPLPAADSSNMSTSDTLSVGSGGGQPRLGETIKLFKKPVVKQWFHKGLLWRASENTEIMAIELFFDLLYVGIIHVNGEHVWAEPTGKELLRFAVTFIMSWKIWSDITLILSWFETDDVFTRLEILFEIACLLGFSTNMTYAFYPGEHNTYTMLVSFYVAARFRGVFHFLYTGYLLPMVRGVMFCQALNIIVPAALWIASIHVEMPSRLGLIWVAITLDMCGQSILTGIYQYGRKAAHDKRIVKYLSGIFEFFPAVNIEHRVERTNAFVSLVFGYSVMGPMFQSHGGYTVDVFLGKAVLGLCQAFVFNWIYFDVDGSNINIHAIRRSVISSSVWHYAHLPFIMGYILASAGLSKLVWVADTPDANPEHLTEHYIERSDPEMADGIRHSRPSPSSN
;
A
#
# COMPACT_ATOMS: atom_id res chain seq x y z
N MET A 1 30.78 -9.96 -2.12
CA MET A 1 30.35 -10.67 -0.90
C MET A 1 28.83 -10.61 -0.84
N SER A 2 28.17 -11.73 -1.15
CA SER A 2 26.71 -11.84 -1.26
C SER A 2 26.06 -11.92 0.11
N TYR A 3 25.22 -10.94 0.46
CA TYR A 3 24.37 -10.99 1.64
C TYR A 3 23.14 -11.84 1.32
N ILE A 4 23.06 -13.02 1.93
CA ILE A 4 21.86 -13.85 1.97
C ILE A 4 20.86 -13.15 2.91
N ALA A 5 19.64 -12.99 2.44
CA ALA A 5 18.54 -12.44 3.22
C ALA A 5 18.31 -13.31 4.45
N SER A 6 18.22 -12.69 5.64
CA SER A 6 17.70 -13.34 6.83
C SER A 6 16.22 -13.65 6.60
N ALA A 7 15.96 -14.79 5.96
CA ALA A 7 14.70 -15.49 6.02
C ALA A 7 14.33 -15.63 7.51
N ARG A 8 13.02 -15.53 7.82
CA ARG A 8 12.41 -15.91 9.11
C ARG A 8 13.36 -16.83 9.87
N ARG A 9 14.03 -16.34 10.92
CA ARG A 9 14.98 -17.15 11.73
C ARG A 9 14.25 -18.43 12.11
N ARG A 10 14.56 -19.51 11.39
CA ARG A 10 13.90 -20.79 11.57
C ARG A 10 14.36 -21.26 12.93
N ARG A 11 13.42 -21.51 13.85
CA ARG A 11 13.78 -22.04 15.17
C ARG A 11 14.57 -23.35 14.94
N PRO A 12 15.65 -23.59 15.70
CA PRO A 12 16.39 -24.83 15.60
C PRO A 12 15.43 -26.01 15.74
N GLN A 13 15.56 -27.00 14.86
CA GLN A 13 14.78 -28.21 14.97
C GLN A 13 15.49 -29.14 15.96
N GLU A 14 14.75 -29.62 16.96
CA GLU A 14 15.28 -30.47 18.00
C GLU A 14 14.60 -31.84 17.93
N PHE A 15 15.39 -32.90 17.96
CA PHE A 15 14.89 -34.28 18.05
C PHE A 15 15.89 -35.17 18.80
N PHE A 16 15.46 -36.38 19.17
CA PHE A 16 16.28 -37.34 19.89
C PHE A 16 16.59 -38.56 19.02
N LEU A 17 17.82 -39.06 19.15
CA LEU A 17 18.25 -40.32 18.56
C LEU A 17 17.86 -41.51 19.45
N PRO A 18 17.82 -42.73 18.91
CA PRO A 18 17.47 -43.95 19.66
C PRO A 18 18.38 -44.22 20.87
N ASN A 19 19.62 -43.73 20.83
CA ASN A 19 20.61 -43.86 21.89
C ASN A 19 20.46 -42.81 23.02
N GLY A 20 19.47 -41.92 22.94
CA GLY A 20 19.24 -40.84 23.92
C GLY A 20 19.94 -39.51 23.60
N LYS A 21 20.73 -39.46 22.52
CA LYS A 21 21.46 -38.26 22.09
C LYS A 21 20.50 -37.22 21.51
N LYS A 22 20.60 -35.97 21.95
CA LYS A 22 19.78 -34.86 21.45
C LYS A 22 20.48 -34.21 20.26
N ILE A 23 19.79 -34.15 19.12
CA ILE A 23 20.27 -33.50 17.91
C ILE A 23 19.59 -32.14 17.75
N ILE A 24 20.40 -31.11 17.57
CA ILE A 24 19.93 -29.73 17.30
C ILE A 24 20.38 -29.35 15.89
N ALA A 25 19.41 -29.25 14.99
CA ALA A 25 19.66 -28.82 13.61
C ALA A 25 19.47 -27.30 13.50
N SER A 26 20.57 -26.60 13.21
CA SER A 26 20.62 -25.13 13.15
C SER A 26 21.13 -24.63 11.79
N LEU A 27 20.91 -23.34 11.52
CA LEU A 27 21.49 -22.68 10.34
C LEU A 27 23.01 -22.50 10.53
N PRO A 28 23.80 -22.46 9.44
CA PRO A 28 25.26 -22.35 9.53
C PRO A 28 25.76 -21.16 10.37
N GLU A 29 25.00 -20.06 10.38
CA GLU A 29 25.32 -18.83 11.11
C GLU A 29 25.24 -18.97 12.65
N ASP A 30 24.38 -19.87 13.14
CA ASP A 30 24.11 -20.04 14.59
C ASP A 30 24.85 -21.26 15.19
N LEU A 31 25.56 -22.02 14.35
CA LEU A 31 26.17 -23.30 14.70
C LEU A 31 27.29 -23.17 15.74
N GLU A 32 28.19 -22.19 15.59
CA GLU A 32 29.28 -21.97 16.54
C GLU A 32 28.76 -21.49 17.91
N SER A 33 27.77 -20.59 17.92
CA SER A 33 27.15 -20.11 19.16
C SER A 33 26.45 -21.23 19.94
N LEU A 34 25.73 -22.12 19.25
CA LEU A 34 25.04 -23.24 19.88
C LEU A 34 26.02 -24.31 20.35
N ARG A 35 27.12 -24.55 19.63
CA ARG A 35 28.19 -25.46 20.09
C ARG A 35 28.90 -24.94 21.33
N GLU A 36 29.15 -23.63 21.43
CA GLU A 36 29.74 -23.03 22.62
C GLU A 36 28.78 -23.04 23.83
N GLU A 37 27.48 -22.82 23.60
CA GLU A 37 26.47 -22.84 24.67
C GLU A 37 26.28 -24.26 25.24
N HIS A 38 26.15 -25.25 24.36
CA HIS A 38 25.97 -26.65 24.76
C HIS A 38 27.26 -27.36 25.18
N GLY A 39 28.43 -26.84 24.79
CA GLY A 39 29.73 -27.36 25.24
C GLY A 39 30.14 -26.89 26.64
N LYS A 40 29.58 -25.79 27.15
CA LYS A 40 29.84 -25.28 28.51
C LYS A 40 28.98 -25.94 29.58
N ARG A 41 27.79 -26.44 29.20
CA ARG A 41 27.04 -27.39 30.03
C ARG A 41 27.69 -28.76 29.85
N ASN A 42 28.10 -29.43 30.92
CA ASN A 42 28.47 -30.85 30.89
C ASN A 42 27.24 -31.75 30.63
N ASP A 43 26.36 -31.37 29.70
CA ASP A 43 25.28 -32.21 29.20
C ASP A 43 25.88 -33.16 28.17
N VAL A 44 26.36 -34.29 28.68
CA VAL A 44 26.83 -35.40 27.86
C VAL A 44 25.66 -35.82 26.97
N GLN A 45 25.84 -35.71 25.64
CA GLN A 45 24.97 -36.18 24.54
C GLN A 45 24.16 -35.13 23.73
N VAL A 46 24.53 -33.85 23.66
CA VAL A 46 23.97 -32.91 22.66
C VAL A 46 24.91 -32.77 21.46
N GLU A 47 24.40 -32.97 20.25
CA GLU A 47 25.14 -32.74 19.00
C GLU A 47 24.41 -31.75 18.10
N VAL A 48 25.17 -30.75 17.64
CA VAL A 48 24.65 -29.65 16.82
C VAL A 48 25.13 -29.84 15.39
N VAL A 49 24.17 -30.02 14.48
CA VAL A 49 24.39 -30.26 13.05
C VAL A 49 23.78 -29.15 12.20
N ILE A 50 24.29 -29.00 10.97
CA ILE A 50 23.74 -28.05 10.01
C ILE A 50 22.42 -28.61 9.47
N HIS A 51 21.38 -27.80 9.51
CA HIS A 51 20.08 -28.14 8.94
C HIS A 51 20.21 -28.46 7.44
N GLY A 52 19.93 -29.70 7.07
CA GLY A 52 19.97 -30.20 5.68
C GLY A 52 21.33 -30.72 5.25
N SER A 53 22.30 -30.82 6.17
CA SER A 53 23.54 -31.56 5.94
C SER A 53 23.28 -33.06 5.73
N PRO A 54 24.20 -33.80 5.10
CA PRO A 54 24.14 -35.26 5.00
C PRO A 54 23.95 -35.91 6.37
N GLU A 55 24.69 -35.44 7.37
CA GLU A 55 24.58 -35.91 8.77
C GLU A 55 23.18 -35.67 9.35
N HIS A 56 22.59 -34.49 9.15
CA HIS A 56 21.22 -34.20 9.59
C HIS A 56 20.20 -35.12 8.94
N CYS A 57 20.33 -35.37 7.63
CA CYS A 57 19.46 -36.27 6.90
C CYS A 57 19.61 -37.73 7.37
N ASP A 58 20.83 -38.17 7.67
CA ASP A 58 21.09 -39.52 8.15
C ASP A 58 20.54 -39.73 9.57
N TYR A 59 20.69 -38.75 10.47
CA TYR A 59 20.06 -38.81 11.79
C TYR A 59 18.53 -38.83 11.73
N LEU A 60 17.92 -38.05 10.83
CA LEU A 60 16.47 -38.09 10.65
C LEU A 60 15.99 -39.44 10.10
N ARG A 61 16.76 -40.05 9.18
CA ARG A 61 16.47 -41.40 8.67
C ARG A 61 16.60 -42.43 9.78
N GLU A 62 17.66 -42.39 10.57
CA GLU A 62 17.87 -43.29 11.71
C GLU A 62 16.71 -43.18 12.73
N THR A 63 16.33 -41.96 13.12
CA THR A 63 15.22 -41.73 14.04
C THR A 63 13.90 -42.23 13.45
N ARG A 64 13.64 -41.97 12.16
CA ARG A 64 12.43 -42.46 11.48
C ARG A 64 12.40 -43.99 11.45
N ASP A 65 13.48 -44.63 11.01
CA ASP A 65 13.55 -46.08 10.87
C ASP A 65 13.43 -46.77 12.25
N HIS A 66 13.95 -46.15 13.32
CA HIS A 66 13.73 -46.59 14.70
C HIS A 66 12.25 -46.49 15.10
N HIS A 67 11.58 -45.37 14.84
CA HIS A 67 10.16 -45.21 15.14
C HIS A 67 9.28 -46.14 14.32
N GLU A 68 9.59 -46.35 13.03
CA GLU A 68 8.91 -47.32 12.16
C GLU A 68 9.10 -48.74 12.67
N SER A 69 10.31 -49.12 13.07
CA SER A 69 10.59 -50.43 13.66
C SER A 69 9.83 -50.63 14.98
N ARG A 70 9.83 -49.63 15.86
CA ARG A 70 9.06 -49.65 17.11
C ARG A 70 7.57 -49.75 16.83
N ARG A 71 7.05 -49.00 15.86
CA ARG A 71 5.67 -49.08 15.40
C ARG A 71 5.32 -50.47 14.88
N ALA A 72 6.18 -51.08 14.07
CA ALA A 72 6.00 -52.44 13.56
C ALA A 72 6.01 -53.49 14.69
N HIS A 73 6.89 -53.34 15.69
CA HIS A 73 6.91 -54.20 16.87
C HIS A 73 5.64 -54.04 17.73
N PHE A 74 5.16 -52.81 17.91
CA PHE A 74 3.88 -52.55 18.59
C PHE A 74 2.70 -53.18 17.83
N ARG A 75 2.70 -53.07 16.50
CA ARG A 75 1.72 -53.74 15.63
C ARG A 75 1.75 -55.25 15.77
N GLN A 76 2.93 -55.87 15.80
CA GLN A 76 3.07 -57.31 16.02
C GLN A 76 2.57 -57.75 17.40
N ARG A 77 2.79 -56.93 18.44
CA ARG A 77 2.39 -57.24 19.82
C ARG A 77 0.88 -57.11 20.06
N HIS A 78 0.23 -56.14 19.42
CA HIS A 78 -1.17 -55.79 19.71
C HIS A 78 -2.14 -56.06 18.56
N GLY A 79 -1.63 -56.42 17.37
CA GLY A 79 -2.40 -56.88 16.21
C GLY A 79 -3.58 -55.94 15.88
N PRO A 80 -4.83 -56.44 15.86
CA PRO A 80 -5.99 -55.67 15.41
C PRO A 80 -6.30 -54.43 16.27
N ALA A 81 -5.98 -54.43 17.56
CA ALA A 81 -6.21 -53.28 18.43
C ALA A 81 -5.29 -52.09 18.11
N PHE A 82 -4.10 -52.36 17.56
CA PHE A 82 -3.19 -51.32 17.10
C PHE A 82 -3.71 -50.66 15.82
N ASP A 83 -4.25 -51.45 14.90
CA ASP A 83 -4.79 -50.96 13.62
C ASP A 83 -6.03 -50.06 13.85
N GLU A 84 -6.89 -50.39 14.82
CA GLU A 84 -8.03 -49.55 15.23
C GLU A 84 -7.59 -48.23 15.88
N TRP A 85 -6.58 -48.28 16.76
CA TRP A 85 -6.03 -47.07 17.39
C TRP A 85 -5.40 -46.14 16.36
N GLU A 86 -4.69 -46.68 15.36
CA GLU A 86 -4.08 -45.87 14.31
C GLU A 86 -5.14 -45.21 13.40
N ASP A 87 -6.21 -45.92 13.06
CA ASP A 87 -7.32 -45.36 12.29
C ASP A 87 -8.01 -44.22 13.06
N MET A 88 -8.28 -44.43 14.36
CA MET A 88 -8.86 -43.39 15.22
C MET A 88 -7.96 -42.16 15.33
N GLN A 89 -6.65 -42.33 15.46
CA GLN A 89 -5.70 -41.21 15.53
C GLN A 89 -5.65 -40.45 14.19
N SER A 90 -5.64 -41.17 13.06
CA SER A 90 -5.70 -40.56 11.72
C SER A 90 -6.97 -39.74 11.52
N GLN A 91 -8.13 -40.26 11.95
CA GLN A 91 -9.40 -39.53 11.90
C GLN A 91 -9.37 -38.27 12.77
N LEU A 92 -8.82 -38.35 13.97
CA LEU A 92 -8.65 -37.18 14.85
C LEU A 92 -7.74 -36.12 14.25
N ASP A 93 -6.63 -36.51 13.63
CA ASP A 93 -5.70 -35.57 12.98
C ASP A 93 -6.36 -34.87 11.78
N ILE A 94 -7.18 -35.59 11.00
CA ILE A 94 -7.99 -35.01 9.92
C ILE A 94 -8.98 -33.97 10.48
N VAL A 95 -9.73 -34.33 11.53
CA VAL A 95 -10.71 -33.43 12.15
C VAL A 95 -10.03 -32.19 12.76
N ASN A 96 -8.91 -32.36 13.44
CA ASN A 96 -8.12 -31.25 13.98
C ASN A 96 -7.62 -30.34 12.85
N GLY A 97 -7.15 -30.91 11.74
CA GLY A 97 -6.77 -30.14 10.55
C GLY A 97 -7.94 -29.35 9.95
N HIS A 98 -9.16 -29.90 9.96
CA HIS A 98 -10.36 -29.17 9.54
C HIS A 98 -10.72 -28.04 10.51
N LEU A 99 -10.63 -28.26 11.82
CA LEU A 99 -10.87 -27.23 12.83
C LEU A 99 -9.86 -26.08 12.74
N GLU A 100 -8.59 -26.37 12.47
CA GLU A 100 -7.55 -25.36 12.26
C GLU A 100 -7.77 -24.57 10.96
N ARG A 101 -8.22 -25.22 9.90
CA ARG A 101 -8.62 -24.55 8.64
C ARG A 101 -9.87 -23.69 8.82
N LEU A 102 -10.85 -24.15 9.60
CA LEU A 102 -12.04 -23.37 9.89
C LEU A 102 -11.68 -22.16 10.76
N SER A 103 -10.90 -22.31 11.82
CA SER A 103 -10.50 -21.16 12.66
C SER A 103 -9.73 -20.09 11.86
N THR A 104 -8.85 -20.51 10.95
CA THR A 104 -8.11 -19.59 10.07
C THR A 104 -9.00 -18.95 9.00
N ASN A 105 -9.88 -19.70 8.34
CA ASN A 105 -10.77 -19.17 7.30
C ASN A 105 -11.91 -18.30 7.87
N THR A 106 -12.50 -18.69 9.00
CA THR A 106 -13.56 -17.93 9.69
C THR A 106 -13.04 -16.56 10.12
N SER A 107 -11.77 -16.43 10.51
CA SER A 107 -11.17 -15.14 10.86
C SER A 107 -11.07 -14.16 9.67
N ALA A 108 -10.84 -14.66 8.46
CA ALA A 108 -10.70 -13.84 7.25
C ALA A 108 -12.05 -13.51 6.59
N LEU A 109 -13.02 -14.43 6.65
CA LEU A 109 -14.38 -14.22 6.14
C LEU A 109 -15.23 -13.38 7.08
N ASN A 110 -15.21 -13.63 8.40
CA ASN A 110 -16.01 -12.85 9.36
C ASN A 110 -15.60 -11.37 9.39
N ALA A 111 -14.32 -11.05 9.24
CA ALA A 111 -13.86 -9.66 9.17
C ALA A 111 -14.54 -8.85 8.04
N ASN A 112 -14.72 -9.48 6.87
CA ASN A 112 -15.36 -8.82 5.73
C ASN A 112 -16.88 -8.63 5.90
N PHE A 113 -17.56 -9.55 6.58
CA PHE A 113 -19.01 -9.48 6.76
C PHE A 113 -19.43 -8.67 7.99
N ASP A 114 -18.63 -8.68 9.07
CA ASP A 114 -18.84 -7.84 10.26
C ASP A 114 -18.88 -6.35 9.92
N LYS A 115 -18.07 -5.92 8.93
CA LYS A 115 -18.04 -4.55 8.40
C LYS A 115 -19.43 -4.04 7.99
N PHE A 116 -20.29 -4.93 7.52
CA PHE A 116 -21.64 -4.61 7.05
C PHE A 116 -22.72 -5.06 8.05
N GLY A 117 -22.34 -5.49 9.25
CA GLY A 117 -23.27 -5.99 10.26
C GLY A 117 -23.77 -7.41 10.00
N TYR A 118 -23.17 -8.15 9.07
CA TYR A 118 -23.51 -9.55 8.76
C TYR A 118 -22.55 -10.49 9.48
N GLY A 119 -22.41 -10.36 10.80
CA GLY A 119 -21.67 -11.36 11.56
C GLY A 119 -22.29 -12.75 11.38
N ALA A 120 -21.47 -13.80 11.36
CA ALA A 120 -21.87 -15.19 11.19
C ALA A 120 -22.72 -15.78 12.34
N GLU A 121 -23.51 -14.95 13.02
CA GLU A 121 -24.80 -15.35 13.60
C GLU A 121 -25.90 -15.18 12.54
N LEU A 122 -25.67 -15.73 11.35
CA LEU A 122 -26.70 -15.89 10.34
C LEU A 122 -27.68 -16.94 10.87
N ARG A 123 -28.64 -16.53 11.71
CA ARG A 123 -29.82 -17.34 12.02
C ARG A 123 -30.69 -17.39 10.78
N THR A 124 -30.43 -18.36 9.92
CA THR A 124 -31.47 -18.90 9.04
C THR A 124 -32.51 -19.54 9.96
N TYR A 125 -33.63 -18.86 10.17
CA TYR A 125 -34.83 -19.58 10.57
C TYR A 125 -35.45 -20.12 9.29
N ASP A 126 -35.43 -21.43 9.15
CA ASP A 126 -36.29 -22.15 8.19
C ASP A 126 -37.76 -21.95 8.60
N ASP A 127 -38.62 -21.86 7.59
CA ASP A 127 -40.08 -21.73 7.70
C ASP A 127 -40.71 -22.89 8.49
N ASP A 128 -41.55 -22.55 9.48
CA ASP A 128 -42.86 -23.17 9.80
C ASP A 128 -43.23 -22.91 11.27
N ASP A 129 -44.04 -21.87 11.53
CA ASP A 129 -45.21 -21.95 12.45
C ASP A 129 -45.96 -20.60 12.53
N PRO A 130 -47.30 -20.56 12.39
CA PRO A 130 -48.08 -19.32 12.51
C PRO A 130 -48.47 -19.05 13.97
N LEU A 131 -48.07 -17.87 14.48
CA LEU A 131 -48.75 -16.91 15.41
C LEU A 131 -49.70 -17.41 16.55
N PRO A 132 -50.09 -16.57 17.55
CA PRO A 132 -49.52 -15.33 18.08
C PRO A 132 -49.53 -15.23 19.63
N ALA A 133 -49.01 -14.09 20.12
CA ALA A 133 -49.58 -13.24 21.18
C ALA A 133 -48.90 -13.16 22.56
N ALA A 134 -48.78 -11.88 22.96
CA ALA A 134 -48.97 -11.29 24.28
C ALA A 134 -47.80 -11.30 25.29
N ASP A 135 -47.38 -10.07 25.59
CA ASP A 135 -47.06 -9.52 26.91
C ASP A 135 -46.13 -10.32 27.83
N SER A 136 -45.00 -9.71 28.19
CA SER A 136 -44.94 -8.94 29.45
C SER A 136 -43.54 -8.47 29.81
N SER A 137 -43.58 -7.31 30.44
CA SER A 137 -42.59 -6.64 31.28
C SER A 137 -41.80 -7.50 32.28
N ASN A 138 -40.64 -6.94 32.66
CA ASN A 138 -39.94 -7.03 33.96
C ASN A 138 -38.68 -7.92 34.07
N MET A 139 -37.56 -7.21 34.09
CA MET A 139 -36.71 -6.99 35.28
C MET A 139 -35.91 -8.18 35.87
N SER A 140 -34.59 -8.06 35.69
CA SER A 140 -33.53 -8.12 36.71
C SER A 140 -32.91 -9.46 37.14
N THR A 141 -31.57 -9.47 36.99
CA THR A 141 -30.52 -10.02 37.88
C THR A 141 -30.51 -11.51 38.19
N SER A 142 -29.44 -12.19 37.78
CA SER A 142 -28.39 -12.61 38.73
C SER A 142 -27.24 -13.34 38.02
N ASP A 143 -26.07 -13.20 38.65
CA ASP A 143 -24.75 -13.65 38.27
C ASP A 143 -24.64 -15.14 37.93
N THR A 144 -23.84 -15.46 36.93
CA THR A 144 -22.89 -16.57 37.04
C THR A 144 -21.57 -16.20 36.38
N LEU A 145 -20.55 -16.11 37.22
CA LEU A 145 -19.14 -16.03 36.88
C LEU A 145 -18.74 -17.19 35.95
N SER A 146 -18.18 -16.88 34.78
CA SER A 146 -17.25 -17.76 34.10
C SER A 146 -15.96 -17.00 33.79
N VAL A 147 -14.92 -17.46 34.45
CA VAL A 147 -13.53 -17.02 34.31
C VAL A 147 -12.97 -17.58 33.01
N GLY A 148 -12.35 -16.72 32.21
CA GLY A 148 -11.22 -17.08 31.37
C GLY A 148 -11.52 -17.70 30.01
N SER A 149 -11.91 -16.86 29.04
CA SER A 149 -11.37 -16.98 27.68
C SER A 149 -11.38 -15.59 27.04
N GLY A 150 -10.19 -15.07 26.74
CA GLY A 150 -10.01 -13.78 26.08
C GLY A 150 -10.39 -13.87 24.61
N GLY A 151 -11.69 -13.86 24.33
CA GLY A 151 -12.27 -13.53 23.04
C GLY A 151 -13.10 -12.28 23.23
N GLY A 152 -12.63 -11.14 22.71
CA GLY A 152 -13.35 -9.88 22.82
C GLY A 152 -14.75 -10.04 22.24
N GLN A 153 -15.78 -9.83 23.06
CA GLN A 153 -17.14 -9.63 22.56
C GLN A 153 -17.12 -8.45 21.56
N PRO A 154 -17.70 -8.60 20.36
CA PRO A 154 -17.79 -7.51 19.41
C PRO A 154 -18.64 -6.39 20.02
N ARG A 155 -18.07 -5.20 20.13
CA ARG A 155 -18.76 -4.04 20.70
C ARG A 155 -19.81 -3.55 19.73
N LEU A 156 -21.09 -3.78 20.06
CA LEU A 156 -22.21 -3.13 19.38
C LEU A 156 -22.01 -1.60 19.35
N GLY A 157 -21.95 -1.05 18.13
CA GLY A 157 -22.16 0.36 17.82
C GLY A 157 -21.39 1.38 18.68
N GLU A 158 -20.05 1.40 18.62
CA GLU A 158 -19.31 2.55 19.16
C GLU A 158 -19.67 3.81 18.33
N THR A 159 -20.26 4.82 18.99
CA THR A 159 -20.48 6.15 18.40
C THR A 159 -19.13 6.80 18.06
N ILE A 160 -19.02 7.41 16.87
CA ILE A 160 -17.81 8.12 16.44
C ILE A 160 -17.45 9.20 17.47
N LYS A 161 -16.22 9.14 18.00
CA LYS A 161 -15.72 10.11 18.98
C LYS A 161 -15.41 11.43 18.27
N LEU A 162 -15.70 12.56 18.91
CA LEU A 162 -15.36 13.88 18.35
C LEU A 162 -13.84 14.07 18.24
N PHE A 163 -13.10 13.63 19.25
CA PHE A 163 -11.64 13.65 19.29
C PHE A 163 -11.14 12.37 19.96
N LYS A 164 -10.23 11.66 19.30
CA LYS A 164 -9.50 10.50 19.84
C LYS A 164 -8.03 10.87 19.85
N LYS A 165 -7.32 10.54 20.93
CA LYS A 165 -5.87 10.69 20.98
C LYS A 165 -5.27 9.86 19.83
N PRO A 166 -4.36 10.40 19.00
CA PRO A 166 -3.76 9.62 17.91
C PRO A 166 -3.12 8.35 18.45
N VAL A 167 -3.36 7.23 17.78
CA VAL A 167 -2.77 5.94 18.10
C VAL A 167 -1.93 5.50 16.91
N VAL A 168 -0.67 5.11 17.16
CA VAL A 168 0.23 4.61 16.12
C VAL A 168 -0.12 3.15 15.84
N LYS A 169 -0.48 2.83 14.60
CA LYS A 169 -0.90 1.47 14.20
C LYS A 169 0.21 0.43 14.37
N GLN A 170 1.44 0.82 14.07
CA GLN A 170 2.62 -0.04 14.18
C GLN A 170 3.90 0.79 14.25
N TRP A 171 4.91 0.27 14.96
CA TRP A 171 6.17 0.96 15.15
C TRP A 171 7.34 -0.02 15.31
N PHE A 172 8.54 0.45 14.98
CA PHE A 172 9.78 -0.25 15.29
C PHE A 172 10.28 0.17 16.67
N HIS A 173 10.65 -0.83 17.48
CA HIS A 173 11.34 -0.63 18.75
C HIS A 173 12.39 -1.72 18.93
N LYS A 174 13.65 -1.33 19.18
CA LYS A 174 14.80 -2.26 19.37
C LYS A 174 14.94 -3.33 18.28
N GLY A 175 14.56 -3.00 17.05
CA GLY A 175 14.63 -3.91 15.91
C GLY A 175 13.49 -4.91 15.79
N LEU A 176 12.52 -4.87 16.70
CA LEU A 176 11.25 -5.60 16.59
C LEU A 176 10.17 -4.68 16.03
N LEU A 177 9.30 -5.23 15.18
CA LEU A 177 8.10 -4.57 14.69
C LEU A 177 6.95 -4.91 15.62
N TRP A 178 6.35 -3.89 16.22
CA TRP A 178 5.14 -4.00 17.03
C TRP A 178 3.96 -3.57 16.17
N ARG A 179 2.93 -4.41 16.10
CA ARG A 179 1.74 -4.22 15.25
C ARG A 179 0.49 -4.49 16.07
N ALA A 180 -0.51 -3.61 15.96
CA ALA A 180 -1.83 -3.86 16.54
C ALA A 180 -2.47 -5.10 15.87
N SER A 181 -3.22 -5.91 16.62
CA SER A 181 -3.81 -7.16 16.12
C SER A 181 -4.95 -6.95 15.12
N GLU A 182 -5.44 -5.72 14.99
CA GLU A 182 -6.57 -5.36 14.15
C GLU A 182 -6.12 -5.18 12.69
N ASN A 183 -6.83 -5.81 11.76
CA ASN A 183 -6.55 -5.66 10.33
C ASN A 183 -6.78 -4.20 9.94
N THR A 184 -5.76 -3.57 9.35
CA THR A 184 -5.88 -2.21 8.84
C THR A 184 -6.64 -2.25 7.51
N GLU A 185 -7.97 -2.31 7.56
CA GLU A 185 -8.79 -2.24 6.36
C GLU A 185 -8.71 -0.84 5.71
N ILE A 186 -8.81 -0.81 4.38
CA ILE A 186 -8.96 0.45 3.64
C ILE A 186 -10.32 1.06 4.00
N MET A 187 -10.29 2.25 4.58
CA MET A 187 -11.52 2.98 4.89
C MET A 187 -12.10 3.60 3.61
N ALA A 188 -13.43 3.63 3.49
CA ALA A 188 -14.11 4.23 2.33
C ALA A 188 -13.71 5.70 2.07
N ILE A 189 -13.33 6.44 3.11
CA ILE A 189 -12.83 7.81 2.99
C ILE A 189 -11.48 7.90 2.28
N GLU A 190 -10.63 6.88 2.39
CA GLU A 190 -9.35 6.81 1.67
C GLU A 190 -9.59 6.65 0.17
N LEU A 191 -10.50 5.73 -0.20
CA LEU A 191 -10.88 5.53 -1.58
C LEU A 191 -11.59 6.75 -2.17
N PHE A 192 -12.45 7.41 -1.39
CA PHE A 192 -13.08 8.68 -1.80
C PHE A 192 -12.05 9.78 -2.07
N PHE A 193 -11.02 9.88 -1.23
CA PHE A 193 -9.92 10.81 -1.44
C PHE A 193 -9.13 10.48 -2.73
N ASP A 194 -8.85 9.21 -2.98
CA ASP A 194 -8.18 8.78 -4.21
C ASP A 194 -9.02 9.07 -5.46
N LEU A 195 -10.36 9.04 -5.38
CA LEU A 195 -11.24 9.41 -6.50
C LEU A 195 -11.10 10.88 -6.92
N LEU A 196 -10.84 11.81 -5.99
CA LEU A 196 -10.61 13.21 -6.32
C LEU A 196 -9.38 13.41 -7.21
N TYR A 197 -8.39 12.52 -7.10
CA TYR A 197 -7.20 12.57 -7.95
C TYR A 197 -7.51 12.23 -9.40
N VAL A 198 -8.56 11.46 -9.68
CA VAL A 198 -9.04 11.24 -11.05
C VAL A 198 -9.45 12.57 -11.70
N GLY A 199 -10.12 13.44 -10.94
CA GLY A 199 -10.45 14.80 -11.40
C GLY A 199 -9.21 15.67 -11.65
N ILE A 200 -8.20 15.57 -10.78
CA ILE A 200 -6.92 16.29 -10.97
C ILE A 200 -6.20 15.78 -12.22
N ILE A 201 -6.13 14.46 -12.42
CA ILE A 201 -5.56 13.84 -13.61
C ILE A 201 -6.26 14.35 -14.86
N HIS A 202 -7.59 14.43 -14.83
CA HIS A 202 -8.39 14.95 -15.94
C HIS A 202 -8.02 16.40 -16.30
N VAL A 203 -8.15 17.31 -15.34
CA VAL A 203 -7.87 18.74 -15.55
C VAL A 203 -6.45 18.97 -16.04
N ASN A 204 -5.49 18.26 -15.45
CA ASN A 204 -4.08 18.47 -15.76
C ASN A 204 -3.69 17.83 -17.10
N GLY A 205 -4.27 16.68 -17.43
CA GLY A 205 -4.05 15.97 -18.70
C GLY A 205 -4.72 16.66 -19.89
N GLU A 206 -5.95 17.19 -19.72
CA GLU A 206 -6.71 17.80 -20.82
C GLU A 206 -5.98 19.00 -21.43
N HIS A 207 -5.38 19.85 -20.58
CA HIS A 207 -4.72 21.05 -21.05
C HIS A 207 -3.41 20.78 -21.82
N VAL A 208 -2.69 19.70 -21.48
CA VAL A 208 -1.40 19.38 -22.12
C VAL A 208 -1.59 18.91 -23.56
N TRP A 209 -2.66 18.16 -23.86
CA TRP A 209 -2.89 17.70 -25.22
C TRP A 209 -3.49 18.79 -26.11
N ALA A 210 -4.23 19.74 -25.53
CA ALA A 210 -4.75 20.90 -26.25
C ALA A 210 -3.60 21.76 -26.81
N GLU A 211 -2.55 21.98 -26.02
CA GLU A 211 -1.35 22.72 -26.40
C GLU A 211 -0.08 21.90 -26.12
N PRO A 212 0.33 20.98 -27.02
CA PRO A 212 1.45 20.07 -26.80
C PRO A 212 2.80 20.79 -26.95
N THR A 213 3.11 21.66 -25.99
CA THR A 213 4.32 22.48 -25.93
C THR A 213 5.21 22.08 -24.74
N GLY A 214 6.51 22.36 -24.83
CA GLY A 214 7.44 22.12 -23.72
C GLY A 214 7.09 22.94 -22.46
N LYS A 215 6.45 24.10 -22.62
CA LYS A 215 5.98 24.92 -21.49
C LYS A 215 4.82 24.24 -20.76
N GLU A 216 3.88 23.67 -21.50
CA GLU A 216 2.77 22.91 -20.92
C GLU A 216 3.22 21.62 -20.27
N LEU A 217 4.21 20.93 -20.85
CA LEU A 217 4.84 19.76 -20.23
C LEU A 217 5.50 20.12 -18.89
N LEU A 218 6.19 21.27 -18.82
CA LEU A 218 6.79 21.77 -17.58
C LEU A 218 5.71 22.09 -16.53
N ARG A 219 4.63 22.78 -16.92
CA ARG A 219 3.50 23.09 -16.03
C ARG A 219 2.90 21.79 -15.48
N PHE A 220 2.58 20.83 -16.35
CA PHE A 220 2.08 19.51 -15.99
C PHE A 220 3.00 18.78 -15.02
N ALA A 221 4.30 18.74 -15.30
CA ALA A 221 5.26 18.06 -14.44
C ALA A 221 5.27 18.66 -13.03
N VAL A 222 5.37 20.00 -12.93
CA VAL A 222 5.39 20.68 -11.63
C VAL A 222 4.08 20.46 -10.86
N THR A 223 2.94 20.70 -11.50
CA THR A 223 1.64 20.61 -10.81
C THR A 223 1.30 19.17 -10.44
N PHE A 224 1.65 18.18 -11.27
CA PHE A 224 1.43 16.77 -10.96
C PHE A 224 2.32 16.28 -9.81
N ILE A 225 3.59 16.69 -9.77
CA ILE A 225 4.50 16.36 -8.66
C ILE A 225 3.99 16.96 -7.34
N MET A 226 3.45 18.17 -7.37
CA MET A 226 2.81 18.81 -6.21
C MET A 226 1.61 17.99 -5.73
N SER A 227 0.70 17.59 -6.63
CA SER A 227 -0.43 16.72 -6.30
C SER A 227 0.04 15.38 -5.71
N TRP A 228 0.99 14.72 -6.37
CA TRP A 228 1.56 13.45 -5.90
C TRP A 228 2.13 13.56 -4.48
N LYS A 229 2.75 14.70 -4.16
CA LYS A 229 3.28 14.96 -2.82
C LYS A 229 2.18 15.03 -1.77
N ILE A 230 1.09 15.74 -2.05
CA ILE A 230 -0.08 15.82 -1.15
C ILE A 230 -0.64 14.41 -0.93
N TRP A 231 -0.85 13.65 -2.01
CA TRP A 231 -1.34 12.27 -1.93
C TRP A 231 -0.45 11.41 -1.04
N SER A 232 0.86 11.41 -1.32
CA SER A 232 1.84 10.59 -0.61
C SER A 232 1.87 10.88 0.90
N ASP A 233 1.68 12.14 1.29
CA ASP A 233 1.69 12.55 2.70
C ASP A 233 0.42 12.13 3.44
N ILE A 234 -0.74 12.23 2.79
CA ILE A 234 -1.99 11.71 3.36
C ILE A 234 -1.93 10.19 3.49
N THR A 235 -1.42 9.49 2.47
CA THR A 235 -1.16 8.06 2.54
C THR A 235 -0.25 7.71 3.71
N LEU A 236 0.81 8.48 3.93
CA LEU A 236 1.73 8.25 5.03
C LEU A 236 1.07 8.45 6.40
N ILE A 237 0.31 9.54 6.59
CA ILE A 237 -0.40 9.83 7.83
C ILE A 237 -1.40 8.73 8.16
N LEU A 238 -2.23 8.34 7.19
CA LEU A 238 -3.23 7.28 7.35
C LEU A 238 -2.60 5.89 7.56
N SER A 239 -1.42 5.64 6.99
CA SER A 239 -0.66 4.42 7.28
C SER A 239 -0.10 4.39 8.70
N TRP A 240 0.23 5.55 9.30
CA TRP A 240 0.86 5.63 10.63
C TRP A 240 -0.16 5.66 11.77
N PHE A 241 -1.27 6.37 11.59
CA PHE A 241 -2.22 6.66 12.65
C PHE A 241 -3.60 6.09 12.38
N GLU A 242 -4.30 5.69 13.43
CA GLU A 242 -5.74 5.40 13.40
C GLU A 242 -6.55 6.70 13.22
N THR A 243 -7.66 6.61 12.48
CA THR A 243 -8.51 7.77 12.11
C THR A 243 -9.97 7.47 12.38
N ASP A 244 -10.33 7.35 13.66
CA ASP A 244 -11.67 6.95 14.11
C ASP A 244 -12.48 8.11 14.71
N ASP A 245 -12.07 9.34 14.42
CA ASP A 245 -12.61 10.54 15.06
C ASP A 245 -13.03 11.62 14.06
N VAL A 246 -13.92 12.52 14.50
CA VAL A 246 -14.42 13.61 13.65
C VAL A 246 -13.31 14.61 13.33
N PHE A 247 -12.38 14.86 14.25
CA PHE A 247 -11.30 15.82 14.03
C PHE A 247 -10.38 15.40 12.87
N THR A 248 -9.92 14.15 12.82
CA THR A 248 -9.14 13.65 11.67
C THR A 248 -9.93 13.70 10.35
N ARG A 249 -11.24 13.47 10.38
CA ARG A 249 -12.11 13.64 9.19
C ARG A 249 -12.19 15.10 8.74
N LEU A 250 -12.24 16.06 9.66
CA LEU A 250 -12.20 17.48 9.34
C LEU A 250 -10.83 17.90 8.76
N GLU A 251 -9.73 17.32 9.24
CA GLU A 251 -8.41 17.52 8.63
C GLU A 251 -8.36 17.02 7.18
N ILE A 252 -8.92 15.84 6.91
CA ILE A 252 -9.03 15.30 5.55
C ILE A 252 -9.92 16.20 4.68
N LEU A 253 -11.06 16.66 5.21
CA LEU A 253 -11.96 17.57 4.49
C LEU A 253 -11.27 18.90 4.14
N PHE A 254 -10.49 19.46 5.07
CA PHE A 254 -9.67 20.65 4.80
C PHE A 254 -8.67 20.39 3.68
N GLU A 255 -8.04 19.22 3.64
CA GLU A 255 -7.13 18.91 2.52
C GLU A 255 -7.89 18.80 1.20
N ILE A 256 -9.06 18.16 1.19
CA ILE A 256 -9.90 18.05 0.00
C ILE A 256 -10.24 19.45 -0.54
N ALA A 257 -10.60 20.39 0.35
CA ALA A 257 -10.84 21.78 -0.03
C ALA A 257 -9.59 22.46 -0.59
N CYS A 258 -8.41 22.22 0.00
CA CYS A 258 -7.14 22.73 -0.53
C CYS A 258 -6.79 22.13 -1.89
N LEU A 259 -7.04 20.83 -2.10
CA LEU A 259 -6.84 20.14 -3.38
C LEU A 259 -7.75 20.69 -4.48
N LEU A 260 -9.01 21.00 -4.15
CA LEU A 260 -9.94 21.64 -5.07
C LEU A 260 -9.48 23.07 -5.43
N GLY A 261 -9.10 23.87 -4.43
CA GLY A 261 -8.52 25.19 -4.65
C GLY A 261 -7.23 25.14 -5.46
N PHE A 262 -6.38 24.15 -5.21
CA PHE A 262 -5.19 23.88 -6.00
C PHE A 262 -5.54 23.53 -7.44
N SER A 263 -6.48 22.60 -7.67
CA SER A 263 -6.81 22.08 -9.01
C SER A 263 -7.40 23.13 -9.94
N THR A 264 -8.26 24.00 -9.41
CA THR A 264 -8.86 25.12 -10.16
C THR A 264 -7.83 26.13 -10.66
N ASN A 265 -6.65 26.20 -10.03
CA ASN A 265 -5.58 27.13 -10.37
C ASN A 265 -4.45 26.49 -11.19
N MET A 266 -4.55 25.21 -11.58
CA MET A 266 -3.48 24.46 -12.27
C MET A 266 -3.29 24.85 -13.74
N THR A 267 -4.36 25.20 -14.45
CA THR A 267 -4.35 25.42 -15.92
C THR A 267 -3.56 26.68 -16.28
N TYR A 268 -3.88 27.80 -15.63
CA TYR A 268 -3.23 29.09 -15.90
C TYR A 268 -1.96 29.33 -15.08
N ALA A 269 -1.40 28.27 -14.48
CA ALA A 269 -0.13 28.34 -13.78
C ALA A 269 1.00 28.68 -14.79
N PHE A 270 1.79 29.71 -14.47
CA PHE A 270 2.86 30.24 -15.35
C PHE A 270 2.38 30.96 -16.62
N TYR A 271 1.11 31.38 -16.69
CA TYR A 271 0.67 32.32 -17.71
C TYR A 271 1.24 33.73 -17.44
N PRO A 272 1.62 34.48 -18.49
CA PRO A 272 2.04 35.87 -18.33
C PRO A 272 0.82 36.77 -18.08
N GLY A 273 1.00 37.85 -17.30
CA GLY A 273 -0.03 38.88 -17.07
C GLY A 273 -0.96 38.62 -15.87
N GLU A 274 -2.11 39.30 -15.88
CA GLU A 274 -3.06 39.35 -14.75
C GLU A 274 -3.77 38.02 -14.46
N HIS A 275 -3.85 37.13 -15.46
CA HIS A 275 -4.48 35.81 -15.33
C HIS A 275 -3.55 34.73 -14.75
N ASN A 276 -2.38 35.12 -14.22
CA ASN A 276 -1.44 34.16 -13.62
C ASN A 276 -1.94 33.64 -12.27
N THR A 277 -2.39 32.38 -12.25
CA THR A 277 -2.91 31.74 -11.04
C THR A 277 -1.83 31.08 -10.17
N TYR A 278 -0.54 31.24 -10.50
CA TYR A 278 0.57 30.59 -9.80
C TYR A 278 0.58 30.87 -8.29
N THR A 279 0.36 32.13 -7.89
CA THR A 279 0.34 32.52 -6.47
C THR A 279 -0.78 31.81 -5.71
N MET A 280 -1.98 31.73 -6.30
CA MET A 280 -3.11 31.02 -5.70
C MET A 280 -2.83 29.51 -5.61
N LEU A 281 -2.31 28.91 -6.68
CA LEU A 281 -1.92 27.50 -6.71
C LEU A 281 -0.93 27.15 -5.59
N VAL A 282 0.16 27.94 -5.45
CA VAL A 282 1.15 27.71 -4.40
C VAL A 282 0.56 27.97 -3.01
N SER A 283 -0.33 28.95 -2.86
CA SER A 283 -0.98 29.25 -1.57
C SER A 283 -1.81 28.06 -1.07
N PHE A 284 -2.64 27.45 -1.93
CA PHE A 284 -3.41 26.26 -1.57
C PHE A 284 -2.52 25.05 -1.31
N TYR A 285 -1.46 24.86 -2.10
CA TYR A 285 -0.48 23.81 -1.86
C TYR A 285 0.16 23.98 -0.49
N VAL A 286 0.71 25.16 -0.19
CA VAL A 286 1.36 25.48 1.09
C VAL A 286 0.39 25.37 2.26
N ALA A 287 -0.89 25.73 2.09
CA ALA A 287 -1.92 25.52 3.12
C ALA A 287 -2.10 24.02 3.44
N ALA A 288 -2.18 23.15 2.43
CA ALA A 288 -2.20 21.70 2.62
C ALA A 288 -0.93 21.19 3.33
N ARG A 289 0.25 21.73 2.97
CA ARG A 289 1.53 21.42 3.64
C ARG A 289 1.49 21.81 5.12
N PHE A 290 1.01 23.02 5.45
CA PHE A 290 0.95 23.51 6.83
C PHE A 290 -0.04 22.74 7.70
N ARG A 291 -1.15 22.24 7.12
CA ARG A 291 -2.00 21.27 7.82
C ARG A 291 -1.21 20.02 8.21
N GLY A 292 -0.37 19.48 7.32
CA GLY A 292 0.54 18.37 7.64
C GLY A 292 1.53 18.70 8.78
N VAL A 293 2.10 19.92 8.78
CA VAL A 293 2.95 20.41 9.89
C VAL A 293 2.19 20.42 11.20
N PHE A 294 0.99 21.01 11.21
CA PHE A 294 0.12 21.04 12.37
C PHE A 294 -0.18 19.62 12.88
N HIS A 295 -0.50 18.70 11.97
CA HIS A 295 -0.77 17.30 12.29
C HIS A 295 0.39 16.64 13.03
N PHE A 296 1.61 16.76 12.50
CA PHE A 296 2.78 16.16 13.12
C PHE A 296 3.15 16.85 14.44
N LEU A 297 3.03 18.18 14.55
CA LEU A 297 3.35 18.89 15.78
C LEU A 297 2.38 18.54 16.93
N TYR A 298 1.07 18.54 16.68
CA TYR A 298 0.09 18.19 17.71
C TYR A 298 0.23 16.71 18.10
N THR A 299 0.46 15.82 17.13
CA THR A 299 0.64 14.39 17.40
C THR A 299 1.93 14.13 18.18
N GLY A 300 3.02 14.83 17.84
CA GLY A 300 4.27 14.80 18.61
C GLY A 300 4.06 15.30 20.04
N TYR A 301 3.26 16.35 20.25
CA TYR A 301 2.93 16.83 21.59
C TYR A 301 2.16 15.79 22.42
N LEU A 302 1.15 15.14 21.82
CA LEU A 302 0.31 14.14 22.50
C LEU A 302 0.99 12.78 22.70
N LEU A 303 1.93 12.42 21.83
CA LEU A 303 2.65 11.15 21.85
C LEU A 303 4.15 11.37 22.08
N PRO A 304 4.59 11.48 23.35
CA PRO A 304 5.99 11.72 23.67
C PRO A 304 6.97 10.69 23.10
N MET A 305 6.48 9.46 22.93
CA MET A 305 7.22 8.32 22.40
C MET A 305 7.81 8.56 20.99
N VAL A 306 7.08 9.26 20.11
CA VAL A 306 7.47 9.45 18.68
C VAL A 306 7.81 10.91 18.34
N ARG A 307 8.01 11.76 19.36
CA ARG A 307 8.27 13.21 19.21
C ARG A 307 9.35 13.55 18.20
N GLY A 308 10.47 12.81 18.26
CA GLY A 308 11.62 13.03 17.39
C GLY A 308 11.25 12.93 15.92
N VAL A 309 10.61 11.83 15.55
CA VAL A 309 10.16 11.57 14.18
C VAL A 309 9.15 12.62 13.74
N MET A 310 8.17 12.94 14.59
CA MET A 310 7.15 13.95 14.26
C MET A 310 7.74 15.32 13.99
N PHE A 311 8.67 15.77 14.83
CA PHE A 311 9.34 17.07 14.64
C PHE A 311 10.21 17.08 13.38
N CYS A 312 10.93 16.00 13.10
CA CYS A 312 11.69 15.86 11.86
C CYS A 312 10.79 15.90 10.62
N GLN A 313 9.59 15.28 10.67
CA GLN A 313 8.63 15.37 9.57
C GLN A 313 8.06 16.78 9.40
N ALA A 314 7.77 17.49 10.50
CA ALA A 314 7.36 18.89 10.45
C ALA A 314 8.44 19.77 9.79
N LEU A 315 9.72 19.61 10.18
CA LEU A 315 10.84 20.30 9.54
C LEU A 315 11.00 19.94 8.06
N ASN A 316 10.78 18.67 7.72
CA ASN A 316 10.84 18.19 6.34
C ASN A 316 9.80 18.89 5.44
N ILE A 317 8.70 19.37 6.01
CA ILE A 317 7.67 20.11 5.28
C ILE A 317 7.95 21.62 5.29
N ILE A 318 8.37 22.18 6.43
CA ILE A 318 8.61 23.63 6.56
C ILE A 318 9.70 24.12 5.61
N VAL A 319 10.79 23.35 5.45
CA VAL A 319 11.93 23.75 4.61
C VAL A 319 11.53 23.91 3.13
N PRO A 320 10.92 22.91 2.46
CA PRO A 320 10.37 23.10 1.12
C PRO A 320 9.26 24.15 1.05
N ALA A 321 8.37 24.23 2.04
CA ALA A 321 7.30 25.22 2.06
C ALA A 321 7.84 26.66 2.04
N ALA A 322 8.95 26.94 2.73
CA ALA A 322 9.61 28.24 2.66
C ALA A 322 10.15 28.56 1.25
N LEU A 323 10.67 27.56 0.53
CA LEU A 323 11.11 27.72 -0.86
C LEU A 323 9.95 27.95 -1.83
N TRP A 324 8.81 27.28 -1.61
CA TRP A 324 7.58 27.53 -2.35
C TRP A 324 7.03 28.94 -2.11
N ILE A 325 7.09 29.45 -0.87
CA ILE A 325 6.71 30.84 -0.60
C ILE A 325 7.69 31.81 -1.27
N ALA A 326 8.99 31.51 -1.23
CA ALA A 326 9.99 32.31 -1.91
C ALA A 326 9.78 32.34 -3.44
N SER A 327 9.34 31.23 -4.05
CA SER A 327 9.13 31.15 -5.50
C SER A 327 7.99 32.04 -6.00
N ILE A 328 7.03 32.43 -5.14
CA ILE A 328 5.99 33.42 -5.48
C ILE A 328 6.62 34.79 -5.79
N HIS A 329 7.66 35.18 -5.05
CA HIS A 329 8.28 36.50 -5.12
C HIS A 329 9.33 36.64 -6.21
N VAL A 330 9.62 35.55 -6.93
CA VAL A 330 10.65 35.50 -7.97
C VAL A 330 10.00 35.37 -9.34
N GLU A 331 10.51 36.09 -10.34
CA GLU A 331 10.01 36.03 -11.72
C GLU A 331 10.60 34.83 -12.48
N MET A 332 9.93 34.46 -13.58
CA MET A 332 10.45 33.47 -14.53
C MET A 332 11.63 34.10 -15.32
N PRO A 333 12.74 33.38 -15.58
CA PRO A 333 12.95 31.94 -15.41
C PRO A 333 13.57 31.53 -14.06
N SER A 334 14.12 32.46 -13.27
CA SER A 334 14.81 32.17 -12.00
C SER A 334 13.94 31.42 -10.99
N ARG A 335 12.62 31.62 -11.04
CA ARG A 335 11.63 30.89 -10.24
C ARG A 335 11.78 29.37 -10.34
N LEU A 336 12.15 28.85 -11.52
CA LEU A 336 12.31 27.41 -11.74
C LEU A 336 13.38 26.79 -10.86
N GLY A 337 14.45 27.53 -10.57
CA GLY A 337 15.50 27.07 -9.66
C GLY A 337 14.95 26.77 -8.26
N LEU A 338 14.11 27.67 -7.72
CA LEU A 338 13.47 27.46 -6.42
C LEU A 338 12.47 26.30 -6.45
N ILE A 339 11.66 26.20 -7.50
CA ILE A 339 10.67 25.13 -7.67
C ILE A 339 11.34 23.76 -7.67
N TRP A 340 12.38 23.56 -8.50
CA TRP A 340 13.04 22.25 -8.61
C TRP A 340 13.80 21.87 -7.35
N VAL A 341 14.39 22.83 -6.65
CA VAL A 341 15.02 22.58 -5.34
C VAL A 341 13.95 22.20 -4.30
N ALA A 342 12.81 22.90 -4.27
CA ALA A 342 11.70 22.58 -3.37
C ALA A 342 11.15 21.17 -3.64
N ILE A 343 10.88 20.83 -4.90
CA ILE A 343 10.45 19.50 -5.33
C ILE A 343 11.45 18.43 -4.91
N THR A 344 12.74 18.66 -5.14
CA THR A 344 13.79 17.68 -4.79
C THR A 344 13.80 17.41 -3.28
N LEU A 345 13.68 18.46 -2.46
CA LEU A 345 13.61 18.31 -1.01
C LEU A 345 12.32 17.60 -0.56
N ASP A 346 11.17 17.94 -1.15
CA ASP A 346 9.91 17.27 -0.89
C ASP A 346 9.98 15.78 -1.24
N MET A 347 10.54 15.43 -2.40
CA MET A 347 10.64 14.03 -2.84
C MET A 347 11.67 13.25 -2.02
N CYS A 348 12.86 13.79 -1.79
CA CYS A 348 13.94 13.10 -1.09
C CYS A 348 13.76 13.07 0.44
N GLY A 349 12.88 13.91 0.99
CA GLY A 349 12.73 14.10 2.43
C GLY A 349 12.53 12.82 3.25
N GLN A 350 11.62 11.94 2.80
CA GLN A 350 11.35 10.66 3.47
C GLN A 350 12.56 9.70 3.39
N SER A 351 13.27 9.70 2.26
CA SER A 351 14.48 8.89 2.07
C SER A 351 15.64 9.38 2.95
N ILE A 352 15.77 10.70 3.12
CA ILE A 352 16.75 11.31 4.03
C ILE A 352 16.47 10.89 5.48
N LEU A 353 15.22 11.00 5.94
CA LEU A 353 14.84 10.63 7.31
C LEU A 353 15.09 9.13 7.58
N THR A 354 14.70 8.27 6.65
CA THR A 354 14.92 6.81 6.75
C THR A 354 16.42 6.47 6.68
N GLY A 355 17.19 7.21 5.89
CA GLY A 355 18.64 7.10 5.82
C GLY A 355 19.32 7.48 7.14
N ILE A 356 18.90 8.59 7.76
CA ILE A 356 19.39 9.03 9.08
C ILE A 356 19.07 7.99 10.15
N TYR A 357 17.85 7.44 10.17
CA TYR A 357 17.46 6.38 11.09
C TYR A 357 18.33 5.13 10.94
N GLN A 358 18.55 4.67 9.71
CA GLN A 358 19.42 3.52 9.43
C GLN A 358 20.89 3.77 9.79
N TYR A 359 21.40 4.97 9.48
CA TYR A 359 22.75 5.37 9.86
C TYR A 359 22.90 5.41 11.38
N GLY A 360 21.93 6.00 12.09
CA GLY A 360 21.89 6.03 13.54
C GLY A 360 21.94 4.64 14.16
N ARG A 361 21.23 3.67 13.57
CA ARG A 361 21.26 2.26 14.01
C ARG A 361 22.60 1.57 13.74
N LYS A 362 23.22 1.80 12.57
CA LYS A 362 24.50 1.16 12.20
C LYS A 362 25.70 1.77 12.93
N ALA A 363 25.68 3.08 13.20
CA ALA A 363 26.78 3.82 13.81
C ALA A 363 26.65 3.97 15.35
N ALA A 364 25.62 3.36 15.96
CA ALA A 364 25.30 3.50 17.40
C ALA A 364 26.41 3.06 18.35
N HIS A 365 27.42 2.34 17.87
CA HIS A 365 28.50 1.83 18.72
C HIS A 365 29.62 2.84 19.05
N ASP A 366 29.83 3.90 18.25
CA ASP A 366 31.11 4.65 18.32
C ASP A 366 31.03 6.14 18.75
N LYS A 367 29.87 6.80 18.70
CA LYS A 367 29.80 8.27 18.89
C LYS A 367 28.67 8.73 19.81
N ARG A 368 28.98 9.63 20.76
CA ARG A 368 28.00 10.26 21.69
C ARG A 368 26.80 10.91 20.99
N ILE A 369 27.03 11.55 19.84
CA ILE A 369 25.97 12.17 19.03
C ILE A 369 25.00 11.12 18.50
N VAL A 370 25.51 9.96 18.08
CA VAL A 370 24.68 8.87 17.55
C VAL A 370 23.84 8.23 18.66
N LYS A 371 24.37 8.13 19.88
CA LYS A 371 23.61 7.67 21.05
C LYS A 371 22.45 8.62 21.42
N TYR A 372 22.66 9.93 21.29
CA TYR A 372 21.60 10.92 21.47
C TYR A 372 20.54 10.82 20.36
N LEU A 373 20.97 10.74 19.10
CA LEU A 373 20.08 10.56 17.96
C LEU A 373 19.27 9.25 18.07
N SER A 374 19.90 8.14 18.46
CA SER A 374 19.22 6.85 18.63
C SER A 374 18.19 6.87 19.75
N GLY A 375 18.37 7.72 20.77
CA GLY A 375 17.36 7.93 21.82
C GLY A 375 16.14 8.70 21.30
N ILE A 376 16.37 9.71 20.44
CA ILE A 376 15.29 10.47 19.79
C ILE A 376 14.48 9.59 18.82
N PHE A 377 15.13 8.62 18.18
CA PHE A 377 14.54 7.69 17.22
C PHE A 377 14.34 6.26 17.77
N GLU A 378 14.22 6.10 19.09
CA GLU A 378 14.03 4.78 19.70
C GLU A 378 12.72 4.12 19.26
N PHE A 379 11.71 4.94 19.00
CA PHE A 379 10.42 4.53 18.44
C PHE A 379 10.21 5.19 17.09
N PHE A 380 10.11 4.37 16.04
CA PHE A 380 9.88 4.84 14.69
C PHE A 380 8.55 4.29 14.16
N PRO A 381 7.55 5.13 13.83
CA PRO A 381 6.31 4.68 13.21
C PRO A 381 6.59 3.85 11.95
N ALA A 382 6.07 2.64 11.90
CA ALA A 382 6.25 1.72 10.79
C ALA A 382 5.13 1.91 9.77
N VAL A 383 5.44 1.81 8.49
CA VAL A 383 4.46 1.84 7.41
C VAL A 383 3.92 0.44 7.15
N ASN A 384 2.60 0.27 7.10
CA ASN A 384 2.01 -1.04 6.86
C ASN A 384 2.23 -1.35 5.38
N ILE A 385 3.07 -2.34 5.10
CA ILE A 385 3.52 -2.63 3.74
C ILE A 385 2.35 -3.14 2.92
N GLU A 386 1.52 -4.01 3.50
CA GLU A 386 0.31 -4.54 2.88
C GLU A 386 -0.65 -3.40 2.48
N HIS A 387 -1.04 -2.56 3.45
CA HIS A 387 -1.93 -1.41 3.20
C HIS A 387 -1.35 -0.42 2.17
N ARG A 388 -0.04 -0.13 2.23
CA ARG A 388 0.59 0.78 1.26
C ARG A 388 0.57 0.24 -0.17
N VAL A 389 0.83 -1.06 -0.34
CA VAL A 389 0.77 -1.71 -1.65
C VAL A 389 -0.66 -1.71 -2.17
N GLU A 390 -1.63 -2.09 -1.32
CA GLU A 390 -3.05 -2.10 -1.70
C GLU A 390 -3.53 -0.71 -2.13
N ARG A 391 -3.18 0.35 -1.40
CA ARG A 391 -3.56 1.72 -1.78
C ARG A 391 -2.88 2.20 -3.07
N THR A 392 -1.60 1.87 -3.26
CA THR A 392 -0.91 2.23 -4.51
C THR A 392 -1.52 1.50 -5.69
N ASN A 393 -1.87 0.23 -5.52
CA ASN A 393 -2.57 -0.57 -6.52
C ASN A 393 -3.97 -0.02 -6.83
N ALA A 394 -4.74 0.34 -5.80
CA ALA A 394 -6.04 0.99 -5.99
C ALA A 394 -5.92 2.31 -6.78
N PHE A 395 -4.91 3.13 -6.45
CA PHE A 395 -4.64 4.37 -7.17
C PHE A 395 -4.25 4.13 -8.64
N VAL A 396 -3.37 3.17 -8.92
CA VAL A 396 -2.99 2.81 -10.30
C VAL A 396 -4.20 2.27 -11.08
N SER A 397 -5.06 1.45 -10.46
CA SER A 397 -6.32 1.02 -11.05
C SER A 397 -7.22 2.19 -11.43
N LEU A 398 -7.32 3.23 -10.58
CA LEU A 398 -8.07 4.44 -10.88
C LEU A 398 -7.48 5.21 -12.07
N VAL A 399 -6.15 5.31 -12.16
CA VAL A 399 -5.46 5.93 -13.30
C VAL A 399 -5.74 5.16 -14.60
N PHE A 400 -5.69 3.83 -14.56
CA PHE A 400 -6.04 2.99 -15.71
C PHE A 400 -7.52 3.14 -16.08
N GLY A 401 -8.42 3.18 -15.10
CA GLY A 401 -9.85 3.43 -15.33
C GLY A 401 -10.10 4.78 -15.97
N TYR A 402 -9.37 5.82 -15.56
CA TYR A 402 -9.45 7.14 -16.19
C TYR A 402 -9.13 7.11 -17.69
N SER A 403 -8.14 6.31 -18.10
CA SER A 403 -7.77 6.21 -19.52
C SER A 403 -8.86 5.64 -20.41
N VAL A 404 -9.80 4.89 -19.85
CA VAL A 404 -10.97 4.38 -20.56
C VAL A 404 -12.01 5.47 -20.80
N MET A 405 -12.08 6.48 -19.91
CA MET A 405 -13.03 7.58 -20.04
C MET A 405 -12.69 8.52 -21.19
N GLY A 406 -11.41 8.73 -21.49
CA GLY A 406 -10.96 9.67 -22.51
C GLY A 406 -11.46 9.34 -23.94
N PRO A 407 -11.27 8.10 -24.44
CA PRO A 407 -11.79 7.62 -25.72
C PRO A 407 -13.32 7.60 -25.86
N MET A 408 -14.09 7.78 -24.79
CA MET A 408 -15.55 7.75 -24.87
C MET A 408 -16.03 8.96 -25.68
N PHE A 409 -16.84 8.70 -26.70
CA PHE A 409 -17.51 9.72 -27.51
C PHE A 409 -19.01 9.40 -27.61
N GLN A 410 -19.81 10.43 -27.90
CA GLN A 410 -21.23 10.25 -28.17
C GLN A 410 -21.47 10.29 -29.68
N SER A 411 -22.00 9.19 -30.23
CA SER A 411 -22.38 9.08 -31.64
C SER A 411 -23.76 9.70 -31.89
N HIS A 412 -23.86 10.48 -32.96
CA HIS A 412 -25.12 11.03 -33.50
C HIS A 412 -25.63 10.24 -34.72
N GLY A 413 -24.80 9.34 -35.27
CA GLY A 413 -25.15 8.47 -36.39
C GLY A 413 -25.97 7.23 -35.99
N GLY A 414 -26.67 6.63 -36.96
CA GLY A 414 -27.41 5.37 -36.76
C GLY A 414 -26.54 4.17 -36.37
N TYR A 415 -27.10 2.95 -36.39
CA TYR A 415 -26.45 1.67 -36.02
C TYR A 415 -25.26 1.24 -36.93
N THR A 416 -24.49 2.17 -37.49
CA THR A 416 -23.30 1.88 -38.30
C THR A 416 -22.05 1.81 -37.41
N VAL A 417 -21.24 0.76 -37.60
CA VAL A 417 -19.93 0.65 -36.95
C VAL A 417 -19.02 1.73 -37.52
N ASP A 418 -18.77 2.75 -36.70
CA ASP A 418 -17.99 3.91 -37.07
C ASP A 418 -16.48 3.67 -36.88
N VAL A 419 -15.64 4.33 -37.66
CA VAL A 419 -14.18 4.29 -37.49
C VAL A 419 -13.78 4.86 -36.13
N PHE A 420 -14.50 5.87 -35.65
CA PHE A 420 -14.33 6.42 -34.31
C PHE A 420 -14.52 5.36 -33.22
N LEU A 421 -15.49 4.45 -33.39
CA LEU A 421 -15.70 3.31 -32.49
C LEU A 421 -14.53 2.33 -32.55
N GLY A 422 -14.01 2.02 -33.74
CA GLY A 422 -12.83 1.18 -33.91
C GLY A 422 -11.60 1.74 -33.17
N LYS A 423 -11.33 3.04 -33.31
CA LYS A 423 -10.26 3.73 -32.57
C LYS A 423 -10.46 3.68 -31.07
N ALA A 424 -11.69 3.92 -30.59
CA ALA A 424 -12.01 3.85 -29.18
C ALA A 424 -11.82 2.43 -28.59
N VAL A 425 -12.21 1.39 -29.34
CA VAL A 425 -12.00 -0.01 -28.95
C VAL A 425 -10.51 -0.35 -28.86
N LEU A 426 -9.69 0.12 -29.81
CA LEU A 426 -8.23 -0.07 -29.73
C LEU A 426 -7.63 0.63 -28.50
N GLY A 427 -8.12 1.83 -28.17
CA GLY A 427 -7.74 2.53 -26.95
C GLY A 427 -8.13 1.78 -25.67
N LEU A 428 -9.34 1.22 -25.64
CA LEU A 428 -9.81 0.36 -24.55
C LEU A 428 -8.95 -0.90 -24.41
N CYS A 429 -8.61 -1.56 -25.53
CA CYS A 429 -7.71 -2.72 -25.52
C CYS A 429 -6.35 -2.37 -24.94
N GLN A 430 -5.78 -1.20 -25.28
CA GLN A 430 -4.52 -0.73 -24.71
C GLN A 430 -4.63 -0.53 -23.19
N ALA A 431 -5.66 0.18 -22.72
CA ALA A 431 -5.90 0.37 -21.29
C ALA A 431 -6.04 -0.97 -20.54
N PHE A 432 -6.78 -1.91 -21.12
CA PHE A 432 -6.98 -3.25 -20.58
C PHE A 432 -5.67 -4.05 -20.51
N VAL A 433 -4.85 -4.03 -21.57
CA VAL A 433 -3.56 -4.73 -21.59
C VAL A 433 -2.58 -4.16 -20.56
N PHE A 434 -2.52 -2.83 -20.40
CA PHE A 434 -1.68 -2.23 -19.34
C PHE A 434 -2.13 -2.61 -17.93
N ASN A 435 -3.44 -2.64 -17.69
CA ASN A 435 -4.00 -3.13 -16.44
C ASN A 435 -3.60 -4.59 -16.19
N TRP A 436 -3.76 -5.44 -17.21
CA TRP A 436 -3.42 -6.86 -17.13
C TRP A 436 -1.93 -7.09 -16.86
N ILE A 437 -1.04 -6.35 -17.55
CA ILE A 437 0.40 -6.44 -17.34
C ILE A 437 0.77 -6.07 -15.91
N TYR A 438 0.24 -4.94 -15.41
CA TYR A 438 0.59 -4.43 -14.09
C TYR A 438 0.12 -5.34 -12.95
N PHE A 439 -1.10 -5.90 -13.03
CA PHE A 439 -1.67 -6.68 -11.93
C PHE A 439 -1.36 -8.17 -11.98
N ASP A 440 -1.50 -8.81 -13.14
CA ASP A 440 -1.34 -10.27 -13.22
C ASP A 440 0.06 -10.66 -13.68
N VAL A 441 0.59 -10.04 -14.74
CA VAL A 441 1.88 -10.44 -15.32
C VAL A 441 3.02 -10.07 -14.38
N ASP A 442 3.13 -8.79 -14.01
CA ASP A 442 4.15 -8.30 -13.09
C ASP A 442 3.91 -8.74 -11.64
N GLY A 443 2.66 -9.04 -11.27
CA GLY A 443 2.33 -9.59 -9.95
C GLY A 443 2.70 -11.07 -9.80
N SER A 444 2.74 -11.83 -10.89
CA SER A 444 3.07 -13.25 -10.88
C SER A 444 4.56 -13.50 -10.61
N ASN A 445 4.89 -14.63 -9.97
CA ASN A 445 6.27 -15.05 -9.69
C ASN A 445 7.13 -14.16 -8.77
N ILE A 446 6.56 -13.18 -8.08
CA ILE A 446 7.29 -12.40 -7.07
C ILE A 446 7.26 -13.11 -5.70
N ASN A 447 8.36 -13.75 -5.33
CA ASN A 447 8.50 -14.39 -4.01
C ASN A 447 8.55 -13.40 -2.84
N ILE A 448 9.14 -12.21 -3.06
CA ILE A 448 9.29 -11.16 -2.04
C ILE A 448 9.07 -9.80 -2.71
N HIS A 449 8.06 -9.07 -2.25
CA HIS A 449 7.74 -7.76 -2.78
C HIS A 449 8.89 -6.76 -2.60
N ALA A 450 9.07 -5.83 -3.56
CA ALA A 450 10.19 -4.88 -3.60
C ALA A 450 10.36 -4.07 -2.28
N ILE A 451 9.24 -3.65 -1.68
CA ILE A 451 9.21 -2.91 -0.40
C ILE A 451 9.78 -3.76 0.75
N ARG A 452 9.62 -5.09 0.72
CA ARG A 452 10.12 -6.00 1.76
C ARG A 452 11.59 -6.37 1.57
N ARG A 453 12.13 -6.25 0.34
CA ARG A 453 13.47 -6.74 0.01
C ARG A 453 14.58 -5.88 0.60
N SER A 454 14.51 -4.57 0.44
CA SER A 454 15.49 -3.62 0.98
C SER A 454 14.94 -2.20 0.95
N VAL A 455 15.52 -1.30 1.75
CA VAL A 455 15.11 0.11 1.76
C VAL A 455 15.34 0.77 0.40
N ILE A 456 16.44 0.44 -0.29
CA ILE A 456 16.71 0.98 -1.64
C ILE A 456 15.65 0.50 -2.62
N SER A 457 15.32 -0.79 -2.61
CA SER A 457 14.27 -1.34 -3.47
C SER A 457 12.90 -0.74 -3.15
N SER A 458 12.60 -0.47 -1.89
CA SER A 458 11.39 0.24 -1.46
C SER A 458 11.35 1.68 -1.97
N SER A 459 12.47 2.41 -1.88
CA SER A 459 12.57 3.78 -2.39
C SER A 459 12.41 3.82 -3.91
N VAL A 460 13.09 2.93 -4.64
CA VAL A 460 12.98 2.83 -6.10
C VAL A 460 11.54 2.51 -6.51
N TRP A 461 10.92 1.52 -5.85
CA TRP A 461 9.51 1.20 -6.09
C TRP A 461 8.63 2.43 -5.89
N HIS A 462 8.77 3.14 -4.77
CA HIS A 462 7.95 4.35 -4.50
C HIS A 462 8.15 5.46 -5.54
N TYR A 463 9.41 5.75 -5.91
CA TYR A 463 9.70 6.82 -6.87
C TYR A 463 9.44 6.44 -8.32
N ALA A 464 9.45 5.15 -8.69
CA ALA A 464 9.19 4.71 -10.06
C ALA A 464 7.72 4.85 -10.46
N HIS A 465 6.78 4.83 -9.52
CA HIS A 465 5.34 5.00 -9.81
C HIS A 465 5.02 6.39 -10.34
N LEU A 466 5.68 7.44 -9.83
CA LEU A 466 5.45 8.82 -10.26
C LEU A 466 5.69 9.02 -11.78
N PRO A 467 6.88 8.75 -12.35
CA PRO A 467 7.13 8.93 -13.77
C PRO A 467 6.32 7.96 -14.63
N PHE A 468 6.06 6.73 -14.13
CA PHE A 468 5.18 5.78 -14.79
C PHE A 468 3.77 6.36 -14.99
N ILE A 469 3.16 6.85 -13.91
CA ILE A 469 1.80 7.43 -13.94
C ILE A 469 1.77 8.70 -14.78
N MET A 470 2.76 9.59 -14.63
CA MET A 470 2.86 10.80 -15.46
C MET A 470 2.92 10.48 -16.95
N GLY A 471 3.79 9.55 -17.34
CA GLY A 471 3.92 9.12 -18.73
C GLY A 471 2.63 8.46 -19.25
N TYR A 472 1.99 7.64 -18.42
CA TYR A 472 0.73 7.00 -18.77
C TYR A 472 -0.41 8.01 -18.97
N ILE A 473 -0.53 9.02 -18.11
CA ILE A 473 -1.54 10.08 -18.24
C ILE A 473 -1.34 10.86 -19.55
N LEU A 474 -0.11 11.22 -19.89
CA LEU A 474 0.20 11.90 -21.14
C LEU A 474 -0.14 11.03 -22.36
N ALA A 475 0.20 9.73 -22.31
CA ALA A 475 -0.15 8.79 -23.36
C ALA A 475 -1.68 8.63 -23.50
N SER A 476 -2.41 8.56 -22.38
CA SER A 476 -3.86 8.47 -22.34
C SER A 476 -4.55 9.74 -22.87
N ALA A 477 -4.01 10.92 -22.55
CA ALA A 477 -4.49 12.19 -23.06
C ALA A 477 -4.31 12.25 -24.60
N GLY A 478 -3.13 11.86 -25.10
CA GLY A 478 -2.89 11.76 -26.55
C GLY A 478 -3.78 10.72 -27.24
N LEU A 479 -4.04 9.58 -26.61
CA LEU A 479 -4.96 8.56 -27.11
C LEU A 479 -6.39 9.08 -27.27
N SER A 480 -6.87 9.90 -26.34
CA SER A 480 -8.20 10.50 -26.41
C SER A 480 -8.36 11.37 -27.67
N LYS A 481 -7.32 12.16 -28.00
CA LYS A 481 -7.28 12.93 -29.24
C LYS A 481 -7.22 12.05 -30.48
N LEU A 482 -6.38 11.01 -30.47
CA LEU A 482 -6.27 10.06 -31.59
C LEU A 482 -7.61 9.45 -31.99
N VAL A 483 -8.50 9.23 -31.02
CA VAL A 483 -9.84 8.71 -31.28
C VAL A 483 -10.66 9.72 -32.08
N TRP A 484 -10.67 11.00 -31.70
CA TRP A 484 -11.51 12.03 -32.33
C TRP A 484 -10.97 12.61 -33.64
N VAL A 485 -9.72 12.33 -34.00
CA VAL A 485 -9.13 12.83 -35.26
C VAL A 485 -9.77 12.14 -36.47
N ALA A 486 -10.12 12.91 -37.50
CA ALA A 486 -10.73 12.43 -38.75
C ALA A 486 -9.67 12.17 -39.85
N ASP A 487 -8.59 11.47 -39.53
CA ASP A 487 -7.44 11.22 -40.43
C ASP A 487 -7.64 10.07 -41.44
N THR A 488 -8.73 9.31 -41.32
CA THR A 488 -9.05 8.17 -42.18
C THR A 488 -10.17 8.51 -43.16
N PRO A 489 -10.16 7.97 -44.40
CA PRO A 489 -11.15 8.29 -45.43
C PRO A 489 -12.61 8.04 -45.02
N ASP A 490 -12.83 7.05 -44.15
CA ASP A 490 -14.16 6.66 -43.67
C ASP A 490 -14.56 7.34 -42.34
N ALA A 491 -13.74 8.25 -41.80
CA ALA A 491 -14.08 9.03 -40.60
C ALA A 491 -14.84 10.30 -40.98
N ASN A 492 -16.17 10.22 -41.03
CA ASN A 492 -17.03 11.39 -41.23
C ASN A 492 -17.30 12.09 -39.89
N PRO A 493 -16.83 13.34 -39.67
CA PRO A 493 -17.06 14.08 -38.42
C PRO A 493 -18.54 14.23 -38.05
N GLU A 494 -19.45 14.22 -39.03
CA GLU A 494 -20.90 14.35 -38.81
C GLU A 494 -21.51 13.20 -38.00
N HIS A 495 -20.79 12.09 -37.83
CA HIS A 495 -21.21 10.99 -36.96
C HIS A 495 -20.98 11.28 -35.48
N LEU A 496 -20.14 12.28 -35.15
CA LEU A 496 -19.92 12.74 -33.79
C LEU A 496 -21.02 13.73 -33.36
N THR A 497 -21.28 13.82 -32.06
CA THR A 497 -22.16 14.88 -31.53
C THR A 497 -21.49 16.26 -31.68
N GLU A 498 -22.27 17.33 -31.84
CA GLU A 498 -21.81 18.72 -32.05
C GLU A 498 -20.62 19.13 -31.15
N HIS A 499 -20.66 18.76 -29.86
CA HIS A 499 -19.58 19.02 -28.89
C HIS A 499 -18.22 18.39 -29.27
N TYR A 500 -18.23 17.22 -29.92
CA TYR A 500 -17.03 16.50 -30.35
C TYR A 500 -16.61 16.90 -31.78
N ILE A 501 -17.54 17.38 -32.61
CA ILE A 501 -17.23 17.91 -33.95
C ILE A 501 -16.26 19.10 -33.82
N GLU A 502 -16.57 20.07 -32.95
CA GLU A 502 -15.71 21.24 -32.70
C GLU A 502 -14.31 20.89 -32.20
N ARG A 503 -14.14 19.71 -31.59
CA ARG A 503 -12.87 19.21 -31.02
C ARG A 503 -12.14 18.22 -31.94
N SER A 504 -12.74 17.83 -33.06
CA SER A 504 -12.15 16.91 -34.03
C SER A 504 -11.30 17.68 -35.04
N ASP A 505 -9.98 17.53 -34.92
CA ASP A 505 -9.05 18.11 -35.88
C ASP A 505 -9.02 17.24 -37.17
N PRO A 506 -8.96 17.86 -38.36
CA PRO A 506 -8.86 17.13 -39.64
C PRO A 506 -7.50 16.42 -39.80
N GLU A 507 -6.44 16.95 -39.18
CA GLU A 507 -5.12 16.32 -39.11
C GLU A 507 -4.52 16.45 -37.70
N MET A 508 -3.75 15.45 -37.29
CA MET A 508 -3.10 15.46 -35.98
C MET A 508 -1.87 16.38 -35.97
N ALA A 509 -1.76 17.24 -34.95
CA ALA A 509 -0.61 18.11 -34.75
C ALA A 509 0.72 17.35 -34.66
N ASP A 510 1.78 17.91 -35.27
CA ASP A 510 3.11 17.28 -35.37
C ASP A 510 3.73 16.92 -34.02
N GLY A 511 3.41 17.65 -32.95
CA GLY A 511 3.89 17.36 -31.59
C GLY A 511 3.37 16.05 -30.99
N ILE A 512 2.28 15.50 -31.54
CA ILE A 512 1.68 14.23 -31.12
C ILE A 512 2.01 13.12 -32.14
N ARG A 513 2.33 13.49 -33.39
CA ARG A 513 2.57 12.57 -34.51
C ARG A 513 4.06 12.25 -34.66
N HIS A 514 4.51 11.14 -34.07
CA HIS A 514 5.94 10.76 -34.16
C HIS A 514 6.35 10.03 -35.45
N SER A 515 5.51 9.96 -36.50
CA SER A 515 5.87 9.28 -37.74
C SER A 515 5.26 9.93 -39.00
N ARG A 516 6.01 10.83 -39.63
CA ARG A 516 6.08 10.94 -41.10
C ARG A 516 7.53 11.26 -41.48
N PRO A 517 8.17 10.53 -42.41
CA PRO A 517 9.30 11.08 -43.14
C PRO A 517 8.79 12.32 -43.88
N SER A 518 9.54 13.41 -43.82
CA SER A 518 9.28 14.60 -44.63
C SER A 518 8.97 14.18 -46.07
N PRO A 519 7.89 14.68 -46.71
CA PRO A 519 7.72 14.47 -48.14
C PRO A 519 8.94 15.10 -48.81
N SER A 520 9.76 14.27 -49.46
CA SER A 520 10.77 14.76 -50.38
C SER A 520 10.06 15.63 -51.42
N SER A 521 10.38 16.92 -51.42
CA SER A 521 10.03 17.84 -52.50
C SER A 521 10.52 17.26 -53.82
N ASN A 522 9.59 16.90 -54.70
CA ASN A 522 9.82 16.74 -56.14
C ASN A 522 9.06 17.84 -56.87
#